data_AF-A0A841U066-F1
#
_entry.id   AF-A0A841U066-F1
#
_cell.length_a   1.000
_cell.length_b   1.000
_cell.length_c   1.000
_cell.angle_alpha   90.00
_cell.angle_beta   90.00
_cell.angle_gamma   90.00
#
_symmetry.space_group_name_H-M   'P 1'
#
loop_
_entity.id
_entity.type
_entity.pdbx_description
1 polymer ?
#
loop_
_entity_poly.entity_id
_entity_poly.type
_entity_poly.pdbx_seq_one_letter_code
_entity_poly.pdbx_strand_id
1 'polypeptide(L)'
;MEFLFIWFKEHFLFDRQGFQLSGEFRFDYDMENGTLAVSRNPLYVDGFYRLGNDSRQAVITNITAVIGRNGAGKSTFLNFIKKYLVPAQGLDFKDALVVYRHGEEHVVLYDGKDLEVNVVKEDAAIPDFMIRKNSEPKPYRSDTSFIFFSNILDLSAEENLNDYYNLSTNYLIKGDKRNRVERHFDHGDQSEIDVHRIEEINRQVIFVHDYETKFKE
;
A
#
# COMPACT_ATOMS: atom_id res chain seq x y z
N MET A 1 7.98 5.52 3.00
CA MET A 1 7.05 6.08 1.99
C MET A 1 5.64 6.14 2.56
N GLU A 2 4.82 7.13 2.16
CA GLU A 2 3.43 7.30 2.58
C GLU A 2 2.58 7.82 1.40
N PHE A 3 1.45 7.17 1.08
CA PHE A 3 0.49 7.71 0.12
C PHE A 3 -0.36 8.80 0.77
N LEU A 4 -0.45 9.95 0.12
CA LEU A 4 -1.14 11.13 0.62
C LEU A 4 -2.50 11.35 -0.06
N PHE A 5 -2.59 11.07 -1.36
CA PHE A 5 -3.81 11.25 -2.13
C PHE A 5 -3.77 10.38 -3.38
N ILE A 6 -4.94 9.87 -3.79
CA ILE A 6 -5.10 9.20 -5.08
C ILE A 6 -6.37 9.73 -5.73
N TRP A 7 -6.27 10.18 -6.97
CA TRP A 7 -7.41 10.61 -7.77
C TRP A 7 -7.51 9.74 -9.02
N PHE A 8 -8.73 9.34 -9.36
CA PHE A 8 -9.04 8.53 -10.53
C PHE A 8 -9.87 9.33 -11.51
N LYS A 9 -9.45 9.39 -12.77
CA LYS A 9 -10.29 9.82 -13.89
C LYS A 9 -11.33 8.74 -14.16
N GLU A 10 -10.89 7.51 -14.43
CA GLU A 10 -11.77 6.36 -14.61
C GLU A 10 -11.02 5.08 -14.19
N HIS A 11 -11.53 4.38 -13.17
CA HIS A 11 -10.98 3.10 -12.72
C HIS A 11 -12.06 2.22 -12.10
N PHE A 12 -12.59 1.28 -12.89
CA PHE A 12 -13.70 0.39 -12.52
C PHE A 12 -14.94 1.16 -12.04
N LEU A 13 -15.06 1.35 -10.72
CA LEU A 13 -16.20 1.99 -10.06
C LEU A 13 -15.91 3.46 -9.72
N PHE A 14 -14.68 3.91 -9.91
CA PHE A 14 -14.26 5.28 -9.63
C PHE A 14 -14.32 6.08 -10.91
N ASP A 15 -15.08 7.16 -10.89
CA ASP A 15 -15.21 8.14 -11.97
C ASP A 15 -14.96 9.52 -11.36
N ARG A 16 -13.91 10.19 -11.82
CA ARG A 16 -13.46 11.52 -11.37
C ARG A 16 -13.47 11.70 -9.85
N GLN A 17 -12.87 10.74 -9.14
CA GLN A 17 -12.95 10.64 -7.69
C GLN A 17 -11.58 10.68 -7.01
N GLY A 18 -11.45 11.55 -6.00
CA GLY A 18 -10.29 11.65 -5.11
C GLY A 18 -10.47 10.91 -3.79
N PHE A 19 -9.39 10.30 -3.30
CA PHE A 19 -9.29 9.60 -2.02
C PHE A 19 -8.20 10.24 -1.17
N GLN A 20 -8.61 10.84 -0.04
CA GLN A 20 -7.70 11.43 0.94
C GLN A 20 -7.05 10.32 1.77
N LEU A 21 -5.72 10.24 1.72
CA LEU A 21 -4.95 9.30 2.53
C LEU A 21 -4.09 10.00 3.57
N SER A 22 -3.79 11.29 3.37
CA SER A 22 -3.04 12.11 4.32
C SER A 22 -3.91 12.58 5.48
N GLY A 23 -3.34 12.57 6.68
CA GLY A 23 -3.87 13.29 7.83
C GLY A 23 -3.45 14.76 7.86
N GLU A 24 -2.29 15.10 7.29
CA GLU A 24 -1.67 16.43 7.38
C GLU A 24 -2.20 17.40 6.31
N PHE A 25 -2.41 16.90 5.09
CA PHE A 25 -2.81 17.73 3.95
C PHE A 25 -4.19 17.35 3.44
N ARG A 26 -4.87 18.31 2.80
CA ARG A 26 -6.05 18.11 1.98
C ARG A 26 -5.70 18.40 0.54
N PHE A 27 -6.19 17.56 -0.34
CA PHE A 27 -5.96 17.67 -1.78
C PHE A 27 -7.29 17.83 -2.49
N ASP A 28 -7.34 18.69 -3.50
CA ASP A 28 -8.47 18.76 -4.42
C ASP A 28 -7.94 18.87 -5.84
N TYR A 29 -8.40 17.98 -6.72
CA TYR A 29 -7.92 17.94 -8.09
C TYR A 29 -9.04 18.29 -9.04
N ASP A 30 -8.87 19.44 -9.69
CA ASP A 30 -9.71 19.92 -10.76
C ASP A 30 -9.13 19.45 -12.09
N MET A 31 -9.79 18.46 -12.69
CA MET A 31 -9.41 17.90 -13.99
C MET A 31 -9.59 18.91 -15.13
N GLU A 32 -10.56 19.82 -15.06
CA GLU A 32 -10.85 20.76 -16.15
C GLU A 32 -9.72 21.78 -16.29
N ASN A 33 -9.16 22.22 -15.16
CA ASN A 33 -8.06 23.18 -15.11
C ASN A 33 -6.69 22.53 -14.86
N GLY A 34 -6.62 21.20 -14.77
CA GLY A 34 -5.41 20.46 -14.45
C GLY A 34 -4.75 20.90 -13.15
N THR A 35 -5.53 21.33 -12.16
CA THR A 35 -5.02 21.98 -10.95
C THR A 35 -5.18 21.08 -9.73
N LEU A 36 -4.08 20.77 -9.06
CA LEU A 36 -4.06 20.11 -7.75
C LEU A 36 -3.89 21.16 -6.65
N ALA A 37 -4.99 21.54 -6.01
CA ALA A 37 -4.98 22.39 -4.85
C ALA A 37 -4.55 21.60 -3.60
N VAL A 38 -3.64 22.17 -2.81
CA VAL A 38 -3.13 21.58 -1.57
C VAL A 38 -3.28 22.57 -0.42
N SER A 39 -3.90 22.11 0.66
CA SER A 39 -4.05 22.86 1.91
C SER A 39 -3.66 22.03 3.13
N ARG A 40 -3.37 22.68 4.25
CA ARG A 40 -3.15 21.98 5.53
C ARG A 40 -4.49 21.59 6.14
N ASN A 41 -4.55 20.39 6.72
CA ASN A 41 -5.67 20.00 7.56
C ASN A 41 -5.55 20.68 8.93
N PRO A 42 -6.45 21.60 9.30
CA PRO A 42 -6.35 22.34 10.56
C PRO A 42 -6.54 21.45 11.80
N LEU A 43 -7.05 20.23 11.63
CA LEU A 43 -7.25 19.25 12.70
C LEU A 43 -6.09 18.24 12.81
N TYR A 44 -5.03 18.40 12.01
CA TYR A 44 -3.86 17.54 12.10
C TYR A 44 -3.13 17.76 13.43
N VAL A 45 -2.81 16.65 14.10
CA VAL A 45 -2.01 16.66 15.33
C VAL A 45 -0.72 15.92 15.03
N ASP A 46 0.40 16.65 15.04
CA ASP A 46 1.70 16.04 14.79
C ASP A 46 2.06 15.01 15.86
N GLY A 47 2.60 13.88 15.42
CA GLY A 47 2.97 12.79 16.30
C GLY A 47 1.81 12.10 17.04
N PHE A 48 0.55 12.26 16.62
CA PHE A 48 -0.62 11.71 17.32
C PHE A 48 -0.52 10.20 17.63
N TYR A 49 0.05 9.41 16.71
CA TYR A 49 0.20 7.97 16.86
C TYR A 49 1.52 7.53 17.50
N ARG A 50 2.38 8.48 17.92
CA ARG A 50 3.63 8.17 18.62
C ARG A 50 3.32 7.79 20.06
N LEU A 51 3.25 6.49 20.32
CA LEU A 51 3.00 5.93 21.66
C LEU A 51 4.33 5.51 22.31
N GLY A 52 4.63 6.08 23.50
CA GLY A 52 5.78 5.71 24.34
C GLY A 52 7.05 6.52 24.08
N ASN A 53 8.16 6.10 24.69
CA ASN A 53 9.48 6.72 24.48
C ASN A 53 10.07 6.29 23.13
N ASP A 54 10.86 7.17 22.51
CA ASP A 54 11.52 7.00 21.19
C ASP A 54 12.50 5.79 21.09
N SER A 55 12.64 5.00 22.15
CA SER A 55 13.45 3.78 22.18
C SER A 55 12.80 2.58 21.46
N ARG A 56 11.60 2.72 20.89
CA ARG A 56 10.94 1.67 20.10
C ARG A 56 11.41 1.70 18.65
N GLN A 57 11.63 0.52 18.06
CA GLN A 57 12.19 0.35 16.70
C GLN A 57 11.23 0.74 15.56
N ALA A 58 9.93 0.96 15.81
CA ALA A 58 8.95 1.29 14.78
C ALA A 58 7.96 2.36 15.25
N VAL A 59 7.72 3.35 14.40
CA VAL A 59 6.80 4.48 14.63
C VAL A 59 5.69 4.47 13.60
N ILE A 60 4.44 4.52 14.06
CA ILE A 60 3.29 4.73 13.18
C ILE A 60 3.19 6.23 12.89
N THR A 61 3.27 6.60 11.62
CA THR A 61 3.16 8.01 11.20
C THR A 61 1.74 8.39 10.80
N ASN A 62 0.98 7.47 10.22
CA ASN A 62 -0.37 7.72 9.74
C ASN A 62 -1.21 6.43 9.73
N ILE A 63 -2.53 6.58 9.89
CA ILE A 63 -3.52 5.50 9.78
C ILE A 63 -4.69 6.04 8.97
N THR A 64 -5.05 5.32 7.90
CA THR A 64 -6.19 5.69 7.04
C THR A 64 -7.23 4.57 7.03
N ALA A 65 -8.47 4.92 7.32
CA ALA A 65 -9.60 4.01 7.27
C ALA A 65 -10.42 4.23 5.98
N VAL A 66 -10.60 3.17 5.19
CA VAL A 66 -11.47 3.17 4.01
C VAL A 66 -12.81 2.54 4.38
N ILE A 67 -13.84 3.37 4.53
CA ILE A 67 -15.16 2.96 5.03
C ILE A 67 -16.21 3.14 3.94
N GLY A 68 -17.13 2.18 3.83
CA GLY A 68 -18.20 2.21 2.84
C GLY A 68 -19.01 0.93 2.85
N ARG A 69 -20.20 0.96 2.24
CA ARG A 69 -21.06 -0.23 2.11
C ARG A 69 -20.40 -1.31 1.24
N ASN A 70 -20.93 -2.54 1.29
CA ASN A 70 -20.49 -3.59 0.38
C ASN A 70 -20.74 -3.17 -1.07
N GLY A 71 -19.80 -3.48 -1.96
CA GLY A 71 -19.83 -3.01 -3.36
C GLY A 71 -19.36 -1.58 -3.60
N ALA A 72 -19.06 -0.78 -2.57
CA ALA A 72 -18.60 0.62 -2.74
C ALA A 72 -17.15 0.77 -3.25
N GLY A 73 -16.52 -0.30 -3.74
CA GLY A 73 -15.16 -0.24 -4.30
C GLY A 73 -14.00 -0.33 -3.32
N LYS A 74 -14.21 -0.56 -2.01
CA LYS A 74 -13.12 -0.66 -1.01
C LYS A 74 -12.02 -1.65 -1.41
N SER A 75 -12.40 -2.87 -1.80
CA SER A 75 -11.44 -3.89 -2.24
C SER A 75 -10.78 -3.52 -3.56
N THR A 76 -11.51 -2.85 -4.48
CA THR A 76 -10.96 -2.33 -5.73
C THR A 76 -9.87 -1.29 -5.47
N PHE A 77 -10.10 -0.38 -4.52
CA PHE A 77 -9.12 0.63 -4.12
C PHE A 77 -7.85 0.00 -3.53
N LEU A 78 -7.99 -0.95 -2.59
CA LEU A 78 -6.84 -1.65 -2.02
C LEU A 78 -6.07 -2.47 -3.06
N ASN A 79 -6.79 -3.12 -3.98
CA ASN A 79 -6.17 -3.83 -5.09
C ASN A 79 -5.43 -2.90 -6.04
N PHE A 80 -5.91 -1.67 -6.27
CA PHE A 80 -5.18 -0.67 -7.05
C PHE A 80 -3.83 -0.35 -6.41
N ILE A 81 -3.81 -0.02 -5.11
CA ILE A 81 -2.57 0.26 -4.37
C ILE A 81 -1.62 -0.94 -4.47
N LYS A 82 -2.11 -2.13 -4.12
CA LYS A 82 -1.34 -3.37 -4.12
C LYS A 82 -0.76 -3.74 -5.49
N LYS A 83 -1.52 -3.56 -6.58
CA LYS A 83 -1.09 -4.01 -7.91
C LYS A 83 -0.22 -2.98 -8.61
N TYR A 84 -0.52 -1.69 -8.47
CA TYR A 84 0.13 -0.66 -9.30
C TYR A 84 1.16 0.17 -8.53
N LEU A 85 1.04 0.29 -7.21
CA LEU A 85 1.86 1.22 -6.43
C LEU A 85 2.90 0.52 -5.54
N VAL A 86 2.70 -0.76 -5.24
CA VAL A 86 3.54 -1.58 -4.35
C VAL A 86 4.69 -2.32 -5.05
N PRO A 87 4.51 -3.04 -6.18
CA PRO A 87 5.62 -3.76 -6.80
C PRO A 87 6.74 -2.80 -7.20
N ALA A 88 7.98 -3.18 -6.87
CA ALA A 88 9.23 -2.46 -7.07
C ALA A 88 9.27 -1.54 -8.31
N GLN A 89 8.85 -0.28 -8.19
CA GLN A 89 8.85 0.73 -9.26
C GLN A 89 7.70 0.66 -10.28
N GLY A 90 6.50 0.33 -9.80
CA GLY A 90 5.25 0.83 -10.35
C GLY A 90 4.97 0.42 -11.80
N LEU A 91 4.08 -0.53 -11.96
CA LEU A 91 3.42 -0.75 -13.23
C LEU A 91 2.70 0.53 -13.68
N ASP A 92 2.60 0.73 -14.99
CA ASP A 92 1.85 1.85 -15.54
C ASP A 92 0.41 1.80 -15.04
N PHE A 93 0.04 2.75 -14.19
CA PHE A 93 -1.35 3.01 -13.91
C PHE A 93 -1.84 4.00 -14.97
N LYS A 94 -3.07 3.77 -15.42
CA LYS A 94 -3.76 4.67 -16.33
C LYS A 94 -4.77 5.50 -15.57
N ASP A 95 -5.07 6.67 -16.10
CA ASP A 95 -6.24 7.44 -15.70
C ASP A 95 -6.27 7.75 -14.19
N ALA A 96 -5.11 7.97 -13.58
CA ALA A 96 -5.00 8.34 -12.17
C ALA A 96 -3.88 9.35 -11.91
N LEU A 97 -3.97 9.98 -10.75
CA LEU A 97 -2.97 10.85 -10.13
C LEU A 97 -2.73 10.33 -8.72
N VAL A 98 -1.46 10.19 -8.33
CA VAL A 98 -1.03 9.67 -7.04
C VAL A 98 -0.07 10.67 -6.42
N VAL A 99 -0.36 11.08 -5.19
CA VAL A 99 0.52 11.91 -4.37
C VAL A 99 1.06 11.06 -3.24
N TYR A 100 2.37 11.09 -3.04
CA TYR A 100 3.02 10.39 -1.93
C TYR A 100 4.22 11.16 -1.41
N ARG A 101 4.63 10.81 -0.19
CA ARG A 101 5.85 11.29 0.47
C ARG A 101 6.86 10.15 0.60
N HIS A 102 8.12 10.45 0.33
CA HIS A 102 9.23 9.53 0.55
C HIS A 102 10.39 10.28 1.23
N GLY A 103 10.60 10.01 2.51
CA GLY A 103 11.46 10.86 3.34
C GLY A 103 10.89 12.29 3.40
N GLU A 104 11.72 13.27 3.07
CA GLU A 104 11.33 14.68 2.98
C GLU A 104 10.69 15.05 1.62
N GLU A 105 10.82 14.18 0.61
CA GLU A 105 10.36 14.46 -0.75
C GLU A 105 8.85 14.22 -0.87
N HIS A 106 8.16 15.15 -1.53
CA HIS A 106 6.76 15.04 -1.89
C HIS A 106 6.64 14.95 -3.40
N VAL A 107 5.95 13.93 -3.90
CA VAL A 107 5.89 13.63 -5.33
C VAL A 107 4.43 13.51 -5.78
N VAL A 108 4.13 14.11 -6.92
CA VAL A 108 2.89 13.91 -7.68
C VAL A 108 3.23 13.10 -8.93
N LEU A 109 2.76 11.86 -8.98
CA LEU A 109 2.80 10.99 -10.16
C LEU A 109 1.44 11.03 -10.86
N TYR A 110 1.42 11.20 -12.18
CA TYR A 110 0.17 11.19 -12.95
C TYR A 110 0.34 10.55 -14.31
N ASP A 111 -0.76 10.04 -14.87
CA ASP A 111 -0.78 9.57 -16.25
C ASP A 111 -0.77 10.76 -17.23
N GLY A 112 0.41 11.07 -17.77
CA GLY A 112 0.65 12.26 -18.59
C GLY A 112 0.10 12.21 -20.02
N LYS A 113 -0.71 11.21 -20.37
CA LYS A 113 -1.46 11.17 -21.64
C LYS A 113 -2.74 11.98 -21.59
N ASP A 114 -3.40 11.98 -20.44
CA ASP A 114 -4.79 12.42 -20.30
C ASP A 114 -5.01 13.41 -19.15
N LEU A 115 -3.97 13.65 -18.35
CA LEU A 115 -4.00 14.55 -17.20
C LEU A 115 -2.88 15.58 -17.35
N GLU A 116 -3.20 16.83 -17.02
CA GLU A 116 -2.22 17.90 -16.80
C GLU A 116 -2.25 18.27 -15.33
N VAL A 117 -1.08 18.57 -14.76
CA VAL A 117 -0.99 18.83 -13.32
C VAL A 117 -0.16 20.07 -13.06
N ASN A 118 -0.82 21.04 -12.44
CA ASN A 118 -0.24 22.21 -11.82
C ASN A 118 -0.60 22.23 -10.34
N VAL A 119 0.40 22.31 -9.46
CA VAL A 119 0.18 22.28 -8.01
C VAL A 119 0.02 23.71 -7.49
N VAL A 120 -1.09 23.98 -6.82
CA VAL A 120 -1.38 25.26 -6.16
C VAL A 120 -1.45 25.05 -4.66
N LYS A 121 -0.62 25.78 -3.92
CA LYS A 121 -0.51 25.69 -2.46
C LYS A 121 -1.26 26.85 -1.81
N GLU A 122 -2.07 26.57 -0.81
CA GLU A 122 -2.78 27.62 -0.06
C GLU A 122 -1.84 28.46 0.84
N ASP A 123 -0.74 27.85 1.30
CA ASP A 123 0.25 28.47 2.19
C ASP A 123 1.68 28.15 1.71
N ALA A 124 2.60 29.10 1.90
CA ALA A 124 4.03 28.94 1.68
C ALA A 124 4.68 27.88 2.59
N ALA A 125 4.09 27.58 3.75
CA ALA A 125 4.54 26.53 4.66
C ALA A 125 4.25 25.10 4.16
N ILE A 126 3.52 24.94 3.06
CA ILE A 126 3.30 23.66 2.40
C ILE A 126 4.54 23.34 1.54
N PRO A 127 5.11 22.12 1.67
CA PRO A 127 6.31 21.74 0.92
C PRO A 127 6.07 21.79 -0.59
N ASP A 128 7.15 21.91 -1.34
CA ASP A 128 7.10 21.81 -2.80
C ASP A 128 6.88 20.35 -3.22
N PHE A 129 6.14 20.19 -4.32
CA PHE A 129 5.82 18.88 -4.89
C PHE A 129 6.57 18.68 -6.20
N MET A 130 7.33 17.60 -6.28
CA MET A 130 7.96 17.16 -7.52
C MET A 130 6.91 16.52 -8.43
N ILE A 131 6.66 17.12 -9.58
CA ILE A 131 5.70 16.63 -10.56
C ILE A 131 6.42 15.68 -11.54
N ARG A 132 5.89 14.47 -11.70
CA ARG A 132 6.48 13.39 -12.50
C ARG A 132 5.40 12.69 -13.32
N LYS A 133 5.68 12.44 -14.61
CA LYS A 133 4.80 11.57 -15.40
C LYS A 133 5.04 10.11 -15.04
N ASN A 134 3.97 9.32 -15.03
CA ASN A 134 4.05 7.89 -14.71
C ASN A 134 4.94 7.11 -15.70
N SER A 135 5.07 7.58 -16.95
CA SER A 135 5.98 7.02 -17.96
C SER A 135 7.47 7.28 -17.69
N GLU A 136 7.81 8.19 -16.77
CA GLU A 136 9.19 8.49 -16.44
C GLU A 136 9.77 7.39 -15.52
N PRO A 137 11.09 7.10 -15.61
CA PRO A 137 11.74 6.14 -14.73
C PRO A 137 11.49 6.50 -13.26
N LYS A 138 10.92 5.55 -12.51
CA LYS A 138 10.56 5.81 -11.12
C LYS A 138 11.84 5.84 -10.26
N PRO A 139 12.10 6.93 -9.53
CA PRO A 139 13.41 7.14 -8.91
C PRO A 139 13.66 6.26 -7.67
N TYR A 140 12.63 5.60 -7.12
CA TYR A 140 12.73 4.92 -5.83
C TYR A 140 13.06 3.43 -5.99
N ARG A 141 14.27 3.01 -5.59
CA ARG A 141 14.63 1.60 -5.37
C ARG A 141 14.64 1.29 -3.86
N SER A 142 13.86 0.27 -3.48
CA SER A 142 14.15 -0.81 -2.51
C SER A 142 14.35 -0.56 -1.00
N ASP A 143 14.12 0.61 -0.42
CA ASP A 143 14.18 0.77 1.06
C ASP A 143 12.81 0.65 1.76
N THR A 144 11.73 0.74 1.00
CA THR A 144 10.36 0.63 1.52
C THR A 144 9.84 -0.78 1.28
N SER A 145 9.49 -1.47 2.37
CA SER A 145 8.77 -2.73 2.33
C SER A 145 7.27 -2.51 2.43
N PHE A 146 6.50 -3.18 1.58
CA PHE A 146 5.04 -3.19 1.69
C PHE A 146 4.56 -4.49 2.29
N ILE A 147 3.63 -4.40 3.24
CA ILE A 147 2.99 -5.56 3.86
C ILE A 147 1.51 -5.49 3.53
N PHE A 148 0.98 -6.54 2.89
CA PHE A 148 -0.45 -6.73 2.72
C PHE A 148 -0.92 -7.87 3.60
N PHE A 149 -1.93 -7.61 4.41
CA PHE A 149 -2.50 -8.58 5.34
C PHE A 149 -4.01 -8.70 5.10
N SER A 150 -4.49 -9.93 5.03
CA SER A 150 -5.92 -10.25 5.01
C SER A 150 -6.12 -11.64 5.60
N ASN A 151 -6.97 -11.74 6.61
CA ASN A 151 -7.42 -13.01 7.17
C ASN A 151 -8.66 -13.58 6.45
N ILE A 152 -9.13 -12.91 5.40
CA ILE A 152 -10.30 -13.34 4.64
C ILE A 152 -9.85 -14.28 3.53
N LEU A 153 -10.39 -15.50 3.56
CA LEU A 153 -10.23 -16.52 2.51
C LEU A 153 -11.37 -16.36 1.50
N ASP A 154 -11.11 -15.67 0.40
CA ASP A 154 -12.07 -15.47 -0.71
C ASP A 154 -11.62 -16.17 -2.02
N LEU A 155 -10.52 -16.93 -1.96
CA LEU A 155 -9.93 -17.66 -3.09
C LEU A 155 -9.48 -16.76 -4.26
N SER A 156 -9.30 -15.46 -4.02
CA SER A 156 -8.77 -14.55 -5.02
C SER A 156 -7.40 -15.02 -5.55
N ALA A 157 -7.10 -14.63 -6.79
CA ALA A 157 -5.75 -14.80 -7.34
C ALA A 157 -4.80 -13.82 -6.63
N GLU A 158 -3.70 -14.37 -6.11
CA GLU A 158 -2.67 -13.62 -5.39
C GLU A 158 -1.37 -13.68 -6.20
N GLU A 159 -0.84 -12.52 -6.56
CA GLU A 159 0.39 -12.41 -7.33
C GLU A 159 1.60 -12.35 -6.38
N ASN A 160 2.71 -12.98 -6.80
CA ASN A 160 4.00 -12.80 -6.15
C ASN A 160 4.64 -11.54 -6.76
N LEU A 161 4.82 -10.52 -5.94
CA LEU A 161 5.48 -9.27 -6.34
C LEU A 161 6.79 -9.12 -5.57
N ASN A 162 7.78 -8.47 -6.16
CA ASN A 162 9.05 -8.14 -5.49
C ASN A 162 8.82 -7.01 -4.47
N ASP A 163 9.59 -6.99 -3.38
CA ASP A 163 9.54 -5.99 -2.29
C ASP A 163 8.16 -5.86 -1.61
N TYR A 164 7.42 -6.97 -1.63
CA TYR A 164 6.04 -7.09 -1.17
C TYR A 164 5.87 -8.34 -0.32
N TYR A 165 5.53 -8.15 0.96
CA TYR A 165 5.18 -9.23 1.87
C TYR A 165 3.68 -9.43 1.87
N ASN A 166 3.24 -10.50 1.21
CA ASN A 166 1.85 -10.93 1.20
C ASN A 166 1.60 -11.89 2.36
N LEU A 167 0.87 -11.43 3.37
CA LEU A 167 0.45 -12.22 4.53
C LEU A 167 -1.04 -12.56 4.46
N SER A 168 -1.64 -12.52 3.27
CA SER A 168 -3.03 -12.94 3.11
C SER A 168 -3.18 -14.45 3.23
N THR A 169 -4.29 -14.91 3.82
CA THR A 169 -4.60 -16.34 3.93
C THR A 169 -4.61 -17.03 2.56
N ASN A 170 -5.15 -16.38 1.52
CA ASN A 170 -5.11 -16.89 0.15
C ASN A 170 -3.68 -17.15 -0.35
N TYR A 171 -2.76 -16.22 -0.07
CA TYR A 171 -1.39 -16.31 -0.50
C TYR A 171 -0.63 -17.41 0.25
N LEU A 172 -0.79 -17.46 1.57
CA LEU A 172 -0.10 -18.42 2.42
C LEU A 172 -0.52 -19.86 2.11
N ILE A 173 -1.81 -20.13 1.88
CA ILE A 173 -2.29 -21.48 1.52
C ILE A 173 -1.63 -21.98 0.22
N LYS A 174 -1.65 -21.14 -0.82
CA LYS A 174 -1.05 -21.46 -2.12
C LYS A 174 0.48 -21.60 -2.01
N GLY A 175 1.11 -20.70 -1.26
CA GLY A 175 2.55 -20.69 -1.03
C GLY A 175 3.03 -21.94 -0.29
N ASP A 176 2.32 -22.36 0.77
CA ASP A 176 2.66 -23.54 1.56
C ASP A 176 2.60 -24.83 0.72
N LYS A 177 1.55 -25.00 -0.09
CA LYS A 177 1.46 -26.13 -1.03
C LYS A 177 2.60 -26.10 -2.04
N ARG A 178 2.85 -24.96 -2.68
CA ARG A 178 3.95 -24.80 -3.65
C ARG A 178 5.30 -25.17 -3.03
N ASN A 179 5.61 -24.64 -1.84
CA ASN A 179 6.86 -24.89 -1.13
C ASN A 179 7.07 -26.38 -0.84
N ARG A 180 6.00 -27.13 -0.50
CA ARG A 180 6.10 -28.59 -0.29
C ARG A 180 6.40 -29.34 -1.57
N VAL A 181 5.75 -28.97 -2.67
CA VAL A 181 6.00 -29.56 -3.99
C VAL A 181 7.45 -29.31 -4.42
N GLU A 182 7.93 -28.08 -4.28
CA GLU A 182 9.31 -27.69 -4.62
C GLU A 182 10.36 -28.42 -3.78
N ARG A 183 10.05 -28.70 -2.51
CA ARG A 183 10.93 -29.46 -1.61
C ARG A 183 10.76 -30.98 -1.70
N HIS A 184 9.91 -31.47 -2.62
CA HIS A 184 9.60 -32.90 -2.79
C HIS A 184 9.03 -33.59 -1.54
N PHE A 185 8.33 -32.84 -0.69
CA PHE A 185 7.60 -33.37 0.48
C PHE A 185 6.10 -33.52 0.24
N ASP A 186 5.63 -33.28 -0.98
CA ASP A 186 4.21 -33.41 -1.30
C ASP A 186 3.81 -34.86 -1.56
N HIS A 187 2.79 -35.34 -0.84
CA HIS A 187 2.32 -36.72 -0.94
C HIS A 187 1.17 -36.92 -1.93
N GLY A 188 0.87 -35.95 -2.79
CA GLY A 188 -0.17 -36.02 -3.83
C GLY A 188 -1.61 -35.98 -3.32
N ASP A 189 -1.88 -36.61 -2.18
CA ASP A 189 -3.22 -36.80 -1.61
C ASP A 189 -3.65 -35.68 -0.64
N GLN A 190 -2.74 -34.76 -0.31
CA GLN A 190 -3.01 -33.68 0.65
C GLN A 190 -3.62 -32.46 -0.01
N SER A 191 -4.75 -31.97 0.52
CA SER A 191 -5.32 -30.69 0.09
C SER A 191 -4.42 -29.51 0.46
N GLU A 192 -4.54 -28.38 -0.23
CA GLU A 192 -3.80 -27.16 0.10
C GLU A 192 -4.08 -26.68 1.54
N ILE A 193 -5.31 -26.89 2.01
CA ILE A 193 -5.74 -26.53 3.36
C ILE A 193 -5.03 -27.40 4.40
N ASP A 194 -4.92 -28.71 4.15
CA ASP A 194 -4.24 -29.63 5.07
C ASP A 194 -2.76 -29.30 5.17
N VAL A 195 -2.13 -29.02 4.02
CA VAL A 195 -0.74 -28.56 3.97
C VAL A 195 -0.56 -27.27 4.78
N HIS A 196 -1.40 -26.26 4.53
CA HIS A 196 -1.33 -24.98 5.23
C HIS A 196 -1.49 -25.13 6.75
N ARG A 197 -2.43 -25.96 7.22
CA ARG A 197 -2.61 -26.23 8.65
C ARG A 197 -1.34 -26.78 9.31
N ILE A 198 -0.67 -27.72 8.65
CA ILE A 198 0.56 -28.31 9.18
C ILE A 198 1.69 -27.26 9.19
N GLU A 199 1.84 -26.49 8.10
CA GLU A 199 2.85 -25.42 8.05
C GLU A 199 2.59 -24.33 9.09
N GLU A 200 1.33 -24.02 9.40
CA GLU A 200 0.98 -23.05 10.43
C GLU A 200 1.36 -23.54 11.83
N ILE A 201 1.12 -24.82 12.13
CA ILE A 201 1.60 -25.44 13.38
C ILE A 201 3.13 -25.34 13.46
N ASN A 202 3.84 -25.67 12.38
CA ASN A 202 5.30 -25.58 12.32
C ASN A 202 5.79 -24.15 12.56
N ARG A 203 5.17 -23.15 11.92
CA ARG A 203 5.49 -21.73 12.13
C ARG A 203 5.31 -21.31 13.58
N GLN A 204 4.24 -21.74 14.24
CA GLN A 204 3.99 -21.43 15.65
C GLN A 204 5.01 -22.11 16.59
N VAL A 205 5.36 -23.36 16.33
CA VAL A 205 6.40 -24.07 17.11
C VAL A 205 7.75 -23.37 16.97
N ILE A 206 8.16 -23.03 15.74
CA ILE A 206 9.40 -22.28 15.47
C ILE A 206 9.34 -20.92 16.15
N PHE A 207 8.22 -20.19 16.02
CA PHE A 207 8.04 -18.89 16.66
C PHE A 207 8.24 -18.98 18.16
N VAL A 208 7.55 -19.89 18.86
CA VAL A 208 7.67 -20.04 20.32
C VAL A 208 9.09 -20.39 20.75
N HIS A 209 9.74 -21.32 20.02
CA HIS A 209 11.12 -21.71 20.30
C HIS A 209 12.10 -20.54 20.10
N ASP A 210 11.99 -19.83 18.98
CA ASP A 210 12.89 -18.73 18.63
C ASP A 210 12.56 -17.45 19.39
N TYR A 211 11.33 -17.31 19.92
CA TYR A 211 10.87 -16.08 20.56
C TYR A 211 11.76 -15.69 21.72
N GLU A 212 12.11 -16.67 22.57
CA GLU A 212 12.93 -16.44 23.75
C GLU A 212 14.38 -16.04 23.41
N THR A 213 14.89 -16.44 22.25
CA THR A 213 16.28 -16.16 21.84
C THR A 213 16.41 -14.88 21.02
N LYS A 214 15.37 -14.50 20.27
CA LYS A 214 15.40 -13.35 19.34
C LYS A 214 14.69 -12.10 19.87
N PHE A 215 13.75 -12.24 20.81
CA PHE A 215 12.83 -11.15 21.17
C PHE A 215 12.68 -10.91 22.68
N LYS A 216 13.38 -11.67 23.54
CA LYS A 216 13.53 -11.31 24.96
C LYS A 216 14.69 -10.31 25.12
N GLU A 217 14.37 -9.03 25.00
CA GLU A 217 15.04 -7.91 25.68
C GLU A 217 14.00 -7.05 26.39
#